data_AF-A0A351EPM9-F1
#
_entry.id   AF-A0A351EPM9-F1
#
_cell.length_a   1.000
_cell.length_b   1.000
_cell.length_c   1.000
_cell.angle_alpha   90.00
_cell.angle_beta   90.00
_cell.angle_gamma   90.00
#
_symmetry.space_group_name_H-M   'P 1'
#
loop_
_entity.id
_entity.type
_entity.pdbx_description
1 polymer ?
#
loop_
_entity_poly.entity_id
_entity_poly.type
_entity_poly.pdbx_seq_one_letter_code
_entity_poly.pdbx_strand_id
1 'polypeptide(L)'
;MRHLWILVVWLLVATSCRVATADIDMSAADLDDASEILAEGTGLVLPAVGPIPGRSHWHAAYVVRVCDDVLPPFDSAEDPLGIHSHGDGIMHVHPFFEASGFESATLGLFADAMGFTLSDGELTLPGGGTWRDGDLCDGVPGRVFVDRWQSSDPESQVDRIFDDLESLRFEADGELYQIAFAPVDSFPVVPPATARLPELSNLGPPPEPWVDMPLITGEQSVSIWQVGGVDAEPCSGSAVPERVLFGAVRCFEPIGERFAHIDVVQSARAVSLNRQPAVELQMAPELRSLIGGHFAATENPLVIAIEVDGFVVTAPQLARLPISERLVVSGGLTVEAAERLAALLNQ
;
A
#
# COMPACT_ATOMS: atom_id res chain seq x y z
N MET A 1 -54.16 -56.92 -30.00
CA MET A 1 -55.58 -56.60 -30.23
C MET A 1 -56.07 -55.80 -29.04
N ARG A 2 -56.38 -54.50 -29.23
CA ARG A 2 -57.68 -53.82 -28.94
C ARG A 2 -58.06 -53.85 -27.45
N HIS A 3 -58.27 -52.75 -26.72
CA HIS A 3 -59.10 -51.53 -26.95
C HIS A 3 -58.52 -50.38 -26.07
N LEU A 4 -58.29 -49.10 -26.42
CA LEU A 4 -59.00 -48.02 -27.13
C LEU A 4 -60.22 -47.43 -26.38
N TRP A 5 -60.26 -46.08 -26.29
CA TRP A 5 -61.37 -45.13 -25.92
C TRP A 5 -61.55 -44.78 -24.41
N ILE A 6 -61.76 -43.55 -23.89
CA ILE A 6 -62.13 -42.15 -24.30
C ILE A 6 -61.77 -41.23 -23.10
N LEU A 7 -61.02 -40.12 -23.16
CA LEU A 7 -61.27 -38.75 -23.66
C LEU A 7 -62.34 -37.90 -22.91
N VAL A 8 -61.95 -36.65 -22.56
CA VAL A 8 -62.76 -35.44 -22.22
C VAL A 8 -63.17 -35.30 -20.74
N VAL A 9 -62.42 -34.55 -19.91
CA VAL A 9 -62.42 -33.07 -19.73
C VAL A 9 -63.73 -32.55 -19.13
N TRP A 10 -63.65 -31.83 -17.99
CA TRP A 10 -64.29 -30.54 -17.68
C TRP A 10 -63.93 -30.20 -16.22
N LEU A 11 -62.87 -29.40 -16.02
CA LEU A 11 -62.94 -27.94 -15.81
C LEU A 11 -63.35 -27.58 -14.37
N LEU A 12 -62.37 -27.21 -13.54
CA LEU A 12 -62.56 -26.17 -12.53
C LEU A 12 -61.21 -25.49 -12.26
N VAL A 13 -61.16 -24.28 -12.79
CA VAL A 13 -60.16 -23.22 -12.64
C VAL A 13 -60.23 -22.68 -11.20
N ALA A 14 -59.09 -22.51 -10.54
CA ALA A 14 -58.75 -21.24 -9.85
C ALA A 14 -57.38 -21.32 -9.17
N THR A 15 -56.57 -20.29 -9.47
CA THR A 15 -55.46 -19.74 -8.67
C THR A 15 -54.23 -20.61 -8.45
N SER A 16 -53.42 -20.73 -9.50
CA SER A 16 -51.96 -20.76 -9.36
C SER A 16 -51.43 -19.49 -10.00
N CYS A 17 -50.84 -18.58 -9.21
CA CYS A 17 -50.03 -17.49 -9.74
C CYS A 17 -48.83 -18.12 -10.45
N ARG A 18 -48.94 -18.30 -11.77
CA ARG A 18 -47.80 -18.44 -12.65
C ARG A 18 -47.39 -17.02 -13.04
N VAL A 19 -46.29 -16.53 -12.50
CA VAL A 19 -45.58 -15.42 -13.13
C VAL A 19 -45.03 -15.98 -14.44
N ALA A 20 -45.52 -15.43 -15.55
CA ALA A 20 -45.02 -15.74 -16.88
C ALA A 20 -43.60 -15.18 -17.00
N THR A 21 -42.65 -16.00 -17.44
CA THR A 21 -41.28 -15.59 -17.77
C THR A 21 -41.23 -14.83 -19.10
N ALA A 22 -42.16 -13.92 -19.33
CA ALA A 22 -42.32 -13.21 -20.60
C ALA A 22 -42.50 -11.68 -20.45
N ASP A 23 -42.32 -11.12 -19.25
CA ASP A 23 -42.28 -9.67 -19.01
C ASP A 23 -41.18 -9.30 -18.00
N ILE A 24 -39.96 -9.76 -18.28
CA ILE A 24 -38.75 -9.03 -17.84
C ILE A 24 -37.95 -8.79 -19.11
N ASP A 25 -38.43 -7.83 -19.90
CA ASP A 25 -37.62 -7.14 -20.88
C ASP A 25 -36.69 -6.20 -20.11
N MET A 26 -35.62 -6.76 -19.53
CA MET A 26 -34.44 -5.95 -19.22
C MET A 26 -33.73 -5.75 -20.54
N SER A 27 -34.06 -4.62 -21.17
CA SER A 27 -33.34 -4.15 -22.34
C SER A 27 -31.84 -4.18 -22.06
N ALA A 28 -31.05 -4.56 -23.06
CA ALA A 28 -29.59 -4.51 -23.05
C ALA A 28 -29.04 -3.06 -23.01
N ALA A 29 -29.77 -2.14 -22.36
CA ALA A 29 -29.41 -0.75 -22.10
C ALA A 29 -29.16 -0.48 -20.60
N ASP A 30 -29.37 -1.46 -19.71
CA ASP A 30 -29.07 -1.34 -18.27
C ASP A 30 -27.82 -2.15 -17.83
N LEU A 31 -27.00 -2.60 -18.79
CA LEU A 31 -25.69 -3.22 -18.55
C LEU A 31 -24.51 -2.34 -18.98
N ASP A 32 -24.76 -1.13 -19.49
CA ASP A 32 -23.72 -0.14 -19.79
C ASP A 32 -23.35 0.73 -18.58
N ASP A 33 -24.21 0.86 -17.57
CA ASP A 33 -24.03 1.82 -16.46
C ASP A 33 -23.18 1.29 -15.27
N ALA A 34 -22.58 0.10 -15.41
CA ALA A 34 -21.61 -0.43 -14.45
C ALA A 34 -20.25 -0.75 -15.08
N SER A 35 -20.04 -0.32 -16.32
CA SER A 35 -18.77 -0.47 -17.04
C SER A 35 -18.07 0.87 -17.37
N GLU A 36 -18.72 2.02 -17.15
CA GLU A 36 -18.14 3.36 -17.29
C GLU A 36 -17.42 3.90 -16.03
N ILE A 37 -16.68 3.05 -15.31
CA ILE A 37 -15.54 3.50 -14.46
C ILE A 37 -14.30 2.65 -14.73
N LEU A 38 -14.13 2.20 -15.98
CA LEU A 38 -12.82 1.83 -16.52
C LEU A 38 -12.49 2.81 -17.63
N ALA A 39 -12.34 4.09 -17.25
CA ALA A 39 -11.63 5.03 -18.08
C ALA A 39 -10.21 4.50 -18.26
N GLU A 40 -9.80 4.35 -19.52
CA GLU A 40 -8.40 4.27 -19.92
C GLU A 40 -7.63 5.39 -19.23
N GLY A 41 -6.91 4.99 -18.19
CA GLY A 41 -6.13 5.88 -17.37
C GLY A 41 -5.26 5.01 -16.50
N THR A 42 -3.99 4.90 -16.87
CA THR A 42 -2.87 4.64 -15.95
C THR A 42 -2.72 5.81 -14.95
N GLY A 43 -3.85 6.25 -14.38
CA GLY A 43 -3.93 7.10 -13.21
C GLY A 43 -3.37 6.29 -12.07
N LEU A 44 -2.14 6.63 -11.69
CA LEU A 44 -1.53 6.21 -10.45
C LEU A 44 -2.41 6.71 -9.31
N VAL A 45 -3.44 5.94 -8.95
CA VAL A 45 -3.98 5.94 -7.59
C VAL A 45 -2.80 5.57 -6.73
N LEU A 46 -2.22 6.52 -6.00
CA LEU A 46 -1.29 6.10 -4.96
C LEU A 46 -2.09 5.20 -4.03
N PRO A 47 -1.54 4.04 -3.62
CA PRO A 47 -2.14 3.34 -2.52
C PRO A 47 -2.19 4.35 -1.37
N ALA A 48 -3.39 4.57 -0.84
CA ALA A 48 -3.54 5.03 0.53
C ALA A 48 -2.50 4.28 1.37
N VAL A 49 -1.75 4.98 2.23
CA VAL A 49 -0.50 4.45 2.79
C VAL A 49 -0.84 3.23 3.67
N GLY A 50 -0.85 2.03 3.08
CA GLY A 50 -1.30 0.77 3.70
C GLY A 50 -2.39 -0.02 2.92
N PRO A 51 -2.78 -1.20 3.42
CA PRO A 51 -3.69 -2.14 2.74
C PRO A 51 -5.14 -1.65 2.68
N ILE A 52 -5.76 -1.66 1.50
CA ILE A 52 -7.14 -1.16 1.29
C ILE A 52 -8.18 -2.18 1.81
N PRO A 53 -9.12 -1.78 2.69
CA PRO A 53 -10.18 -2.66 3.17
C PRO A 53 -10.98 -3.35 2.07
N GLY A 54 -11.19 -4.67 2.22
CA GLY A 54 -11.96 -5.50 1.30
C GLY A 54 -11.40 -5.64 -0.12
N ARG A 55 -10.20 -5.10 -0.39
CA ARG A 55 -9.56 -5.13 -1.72
C ARG A 55 -8.13 -5.63 -1.71
N SER A 56 -7.34 -5.22 -0.72
CA SER A 56 -5.94 -5.62 -0.58
C SER A 56 -5.79 -6.92 0.19
N HIS A 57 -4.76 -7.68 -0.17
CA HIS A 57 -4.33 -8.87 0.57
C HIS A 57 -2.80 -8.87 0.57
N TRP A 58 -2.23 -8.27 1.61
CA TRP A 58 -0.78 -8.17 1.76
C TRP A 58 -0.27 -9.30 2.66
N HIS A 59 1.00 -9.62 2.49
CA HIS A 59 1.72 -10.63 3.24
C HIS A 59 3.06 -10.05 3.67
N ALA A 60 3.41 -10.21 4.95
CA ALA A 60 4.73 -9.88 5.46
C ALA A 60 5.31 -11.09 6.19
N ALA A 61 6.58 -11.42 5.94
CA ALA A 61 7.21 -12.51 6.68
C ALA A 61 7.70 -11.97 8.02
N TYR A 62 7.54 -12.74 9.09
CA TYR A 62 8.00 -12.33 10.40
C TYR A 62 8.70 -13.43 11.18
N VAL A 63 9.49 -13.01 12.15
CA VAL A 63 10.09 -13.87 13.16
C VAL A 63 10.07 -13.17 14.50
N VAL A 64 9.95 -13.95 15.57
CA VAL A 64 10.06 -13.46 16.95
C VAL A 64 11.33 -13.99 17.56
N ARG A 65 12.14 -13.11 18.13
CA ARG A 65 13.43 -13.43 18.73
C ARG A 65 13.48 -12.99 20.19
N VAL A 66 13.91 -13.90 21.06
CA VAL A 66 14.24 -13.58 22.45
C VAL A 66 15.68 -14.02 22.71
N CYS A 67 16.55 -13.06 23.03
CA CYS A 67 17.98 -13.26 23.14
C CYS A 67 18.54 -13.95 21.89
N ASP A 68 19.00 -15.20 21.96
CA ASP A 68 19.49 -15.95 20.78
C ASP A 68 18.48 -16.96 20.23
N ASP A 69 17.31 -17.09 20.87
CA ASP A 69 16.29 -18.03 20.46
C ASP A 69 15.32 -17.40 19.46
N VAL A 70 15.16 -18.07 18.31
CA VAL A 70 14.08 -17.81 17.36
C VAL A 70 12.90 -18.68 17.74
N LEU A 71 11.76 -18.04 18.02
CA LEU A 71 10.57 -18.71 18.50
C LEU A 71 9.73 -19.27 17.35
N PRO A 72 8.91 -20.30 17.62
CA PRO A 72 7.88 -20.73 16.67
C PRO A 72 6.96 -19.56 16.29
N PRO A 73 6.52 -19.48 15.02
CA PRO A 73 5.52 -18.49 14.63
C PRO A 73 4.25 -18.58 15.46
N PHE A 74 3.60 -17.45 15.67
CA PHE A 74 2.32 -17.39 16.35
C PHE A 74 1.22 -18.03 15.51
N ASP A 75 0.31 -18.72 16.18
CA ASP A 75 -0.86 -19.36 15.61
C ASP A 75 -2.10 -18.93 16.41
N SER A 76 -3.09 -18.36 15.72
CA SER A 76 -4.32 -17.85 16.31
C SER A 76 -5.46 -18.04 15.33
N ALA A 77 -6.65 -18.37 15.86
CA ALA A 77 -7.88 -18.40 15.08
C ALA A 77 -8.64 -17.06 15.14
N GLU A 78 -8.14 -16.10 15.91
CA GLU A 78 -8.74 -14.78 16.05
C GLU A 78 -8.36 -13.90 14.86
N ASP A 79 -9.37 -13.46 14.11
CA ASP A 79 -9.21 -12.51 13.01
C ASP A 79 -10.32 -11.43 13.05
N PRO A 80 -10.34 -10.59 14.10
CA PRO A 80 -11.42 -9.61 14.26
C PRO A 80 -11.34 -8.47 13.24
N LEU A 81 -10.16 -8.21 12.68
CA LEU A 81 -9.86 -7.01 11.90
C LEU A 81 -9.19 -7.28 10.54
N GLY A 82 -8.84 -8.53 10.21
CA GLY A 82 -8.18 -8.90 8.96
C GLY A 82 -6.65 -8.82 9.02
N ILE A 83 -6.04 -8.93 10.21
CA ILE A 83 -4.59 -8.90 10.42
C ILE A 83 -4.21 -10.02 11.39
N HIS A 84 -3.60 -11.11 10.91
CA HIS A 84 -3.33 -12.31 11.72
C HIS A 84 -2.23 -13.21 11.14
N SER A 85 -1.94 -14.34 11.80
CA SER A 85 -1.05 -15.40 11.32
C SER A 85 -1.58 -16.79 11.70
N HIS A 86 -1.21 -17.81 10.93
CA HIS A 86 -1.67 -19.20 11.10
C HIS A 86 -0.50 -20.16 11.40
N GLY A 87 0.46 -19.74 12.23
CA GLY A 87 1.62 -20.57 12.60
C GLY A 87 2.64 -20.75 11.46
N ASP A 88 2.47 -20.00 10.37
CA ASP A 88 3.24 -20.13 9.15
C ASP A 88 4.30 -19.04 9.02
N GLY A 89 4.56 -18.21 10.03
CA GLY A 89 5.57 -17.15 9.96
C GLY A 89 5.26 -16.04 8.95
N ILE A 90 4.01 -15.96 8.49
CA ILE A 90 3.50 -14.90 7.63
C ILE A 90 2.43 -14.13 8.40
N MET A 91 2.54 -12.81 8.40
CA MET A 91 1.44 -11.90 8.74
C MET A 91 0.57 -11.73 7.50
N HIS A 92 -0.68 -12.15 7.58
CA HIS A 92 -1.71 -11.97 6.57
C HIS A 92 -2.46 -10.68 6.88
N VAL A 93 -2.51 -9.76 5.92
CA VAL A 93 -3.06 -8.41 6.11
C VAL A 93 -4.10 -8.12 5.02
N HIS A 94 -5.35 -8.44 5.32
CA HIS A 94 -6.53 -8.26 4.48
C HIS A 94 -7.66 -7.59 5.26
N PRO A 95 -7.54 -6.27 5.53
CA PRO A 95 -8.42 -5.58 6.45
C PRO A 95 -9.88 -5.59 6.01
N PHE A 96 -10.79 -5.68 6.98
CA PHE A 96 -12.24 -5.62 6.74
C PHE A 96 -12.80 -4.20 6.88
N PHE A 97 -12.14 -3.34 7.66
CA PHE A 97 -12.61 -2.02 8.05
C PHE A 97 -11.51 -0.96 7.91
N GLU A 98 -11.88 0.32 7.83
CA GLU A 98 -10.89 1.40 7.80
C GLU A 98 -10.03 1.48 9.07
N ALA A 99 -10.56 0.98 10.20
CA ALA A 99 -9.83 0.92 11.47
C ALA A 99 -8.64 -0.05 11.45
N SER A 100 -8.57 -0.96 10.46
CA SER A 100 -7.44 -1.85 10.22
C SER A 100 -6.86 -1.72 8.82
N GLY A 101 -7.42 -0.82 8.01
CA GLY A 101 -6.96 -0.54 6.66
C GLY A 101 -6.01 0.63 6.63
N PHE A 102 -5.33 0.73 5.49
CA PHE A 102 -4.49 1.86 5.15
C PHE A 102 -3.48 2.12 6.28
N GLU A 103 -3.34 3.36 6.72
CA GLU A 103 -2.40 3.75 7.75
C GLU A 103 -2.74 3.22 9.16
N SER A 104 -3.95 2.68 9.36
CA SER A 104 -4.35 2.06 10.62
C SER A 104 -3.90 0.61 10.72
N ALA A 105 -3.37 0.01 9.63
CA ALA A 105 -2.85 -1.35 9.65
C ALA A 105 -1.48 -1.36 10.35
N THR A 106 -1.44 -1.73 11.64
CA THR A 106 -0.22 -1.69 12.45
C THR A 106 0.16 -3.04 13.06
N LEU A 107 1.42 -3.15 13.51
CA LEU A 107 1.90 -4.28 14.31
C LEU A 107 1.17 -4.42 15.64
N GLY A 108 0.63 -3.34 16.22
CA GLY A 108 -0.22 -3.41 17.40
C GLY A 108 -1.50 -4.21 17.16
N LEU A 109 -2.17 -4.01 16.01
CA LEU A 109 -3.35 -4.80 15.64
C LEU A 109 -3.00 -6.28 15.41
N PHE A 110 -1.83 -6.55 14.84
CA PHE A 110 -1.30 -7.91 14.76
C PHE A 110 -1.03 -8.50 16.16
N ALA A 111 -0.46 -7.71 17.07
CA ALA A 111 -0.18 -8.12 18.45
C ALA A 111 -1.45 -8.50 19.21
N ASP A 112 -2.49 -7.69 19.08
CA ASP A 112 -3.81 -7.95 19.66
C ASP A 112 -4.41 -9.26 19.13
N ALA A 113 -4.36 -9.49 17.81
CA ALA A 113 -4.90 -10.70 17.18
C ALA A 113 -4.12 -11.98 17.56
N MET A 114 -2.81 -11.87 17.75
CA MET A 114 -1.95 -12.98 18.15
C MET A 114 -1.82 -13.14 19.68
N GLY A 115 -2.41 -12.24 20.47
CA GLY A 115 -2.45 -12.32 21.93
C GLY A 115 -1.12 -12.03 22.62
N PHE A 116 -0.27 -11.20 22.03
CA PHE A 116 0.98 -10.74 22.62
C PHE A 116 0.96 -9.23 22.86
N THR A 117 1.84 -8.72 23.71
CA THR A 117 2.02 -7.28 23.92
C THR A 117 3.34 -6.85 23.31
N LEU A 118 3.29 -5.82 22.47
CA LEU A 118 4.43 -5.12 21.93
C LEU A 118 4.27 -3.64 22.22
N SER A 119 5.17 -3.08 23.01
CA SER A 119 5.25 -1.64 23.26
C SER A 119 6.70 -1.23 23.42
N ASP A 120 6.93 0.07 23.54
CA ASP A 120 8.27 0.62 23.71
C ASP A 120 8.90 0.08 24.99
N GLY A 121 9.93 -0.73 24.81
CA GLY A 121 10.67 -1.36 25.90
C GLY A 121 9.97 -2.53 26.62
N GLU A 122 8.86 -3.07 26.10
CA GLU A 122 8.22 -4.27 26.64
C GLU A 122 7.69 -5.23 25.56
N LEU A 123 8.05 -6.51 25.70
CA LEU A 123 7.51 -7.62 24.91
C LEU A 123 6.95 -8.67 25.86
N THR A 124 5.67 -8.98 25.75
CA THR A 124 5.03 -10.08 26.50
C THR A 124 4.45 -11.09 25.53
N LEU A 125 4.87 -12.35 25.61
CA LEU A 125 4.48 -13.39 24.66
C LEU A 125 3.20 -14.14 25.07
N PRO A 126 2.49 -14.73 24.09
CA PRO A 126 1.33 -15.57 24.38
C PRO A 126 1.75 -16.79 25.19
N GLY A 127 1.01 -17.10 26.25
CA GLY A 127 1.34 -18.21 27.16
C GLY A 127 2.39 -17.90 28.22
N GLY A 128 2.99 -16.70 28.20
CA GLY A 128 3.82 -16.16 29.28
C GLY A 128 5.23 -15.75 28.85
N GLY A 129 5.92 -15.07 29.77
CA GLY A 129 7.21 -14.43 29.52
C GLY A 129 7.02 -12.95 29.18
N THR A 130 7.67 -12.09 29.97
CA THR A 130 7.72 -10.65 29.76
C THR A 130 9.18 -10.24 29.80
N TRP A 131 9.61 -9.51 28.78
CA TRP A 131 10.94 -8.94 28.68
C TRP A 131 10.83 -7.44 28.61
N ARG A 132 11.67 -6.77 29.39
CA ARG A 132 11.73 -5.31 29.49
C ARG A 132 13.13 -4.84 29.16
N ASP A 133 13.22 -3.66 28.58
CA ASP A 133 14.52 -3.00 28.35
C ASP A 133 15.38 -3.04 29.62
N GLY A 134 16.59 -3.59 29.50
CA GLY A 134 17.52 -3.78 30.60
C GLY A 134 17.53 -5.19 31.22
N ASP A 135 16.55 -6.04 30.93
CA ASP A 135 16.63 -7.47 31.24
C ASP A 135 17.83 -8.10 30.52
N LEU A 136 18.40 -9.18 31.07
CA LEU A 136 19.68 -9.72 30.60
C LEU A 136 19.49 -10.87 29.61
N CYS A 137 20.19 -10.77 28.48
CA CYS A 137 20.51 -11.87 27.57
C CYS A 137 21.96 -12.32 27.81
N ASP A 138 22.15 -13.45 28.50
CA ASP A 138 23.47 -13.99 28.84
C ASP A 138 24.45 -12.96 29.46
N GLY A 139 23.90 -12.10 30.33
CA GLY A 139 24.65 -11.06 31.03
C GLY A 139 24.80 -9.73 30.26
N VAL A 140 24.28 -9.64 29.03
CA VAL A 140 24.21 -8.40 28.24
C VAL A 140 22.80 -7.83 28.31
N PRO A 141 22.61 -6.53 28.62
CA PRO A 141 21.30 -5.91 28.58
C PRO A 141 20.63 -6.00 27.20
N GLY A 142 19.42 -6.54 27.16
CA GLY A 142 18.56 -6.57 25.99
C GLY A 142 17.66 -5.35 25.90
N ARG A 143 17.15 -5.10 24.70
CA ARG A 143 16.10 -4.12 24.41
C ARG A 143 15.03 -4.72 23.51
N VAL A 144 13.82 -4.18 23.60
CA VAL A 144 12.71 -4.46 22.69
C VAL A 144 12.84 -3.58 21.46
N PHE A 145 12.79 -4.19 20.28
CA PHE A 145 12.85 -3.48 19.01
C PHE A 145 12.24 -4.31 17.87
N VAL A 146 11.95 -3.62 16.77
CA VAL A 146 11.57 -4.24 15.50
C VAL A 146 12.63 -3.92 14.46
N ASP A 147 13.17 -4.96 13.80
CA ASP A 147 13.90 -4.78 12.55
C ASP A 147 12.92 -4.95 11.38
N ARG A 148 12.91 -4.00 10.44
CA ARG A 148 12.04 -4.01 9.27
C ARG A 148 12.83 -3.92 7.96
N TRP A 149 12.51 -4.79 7.02
CA TRP A 149 12.91 -4.69 5.62
C TRP A 149 11.70 -4.25 4.80
N GLN A 150 11.85 -3.20 4.00
CA GLN A 150 10.77 -2.64 3.19
C GLN A 150 10.49 -3.40 1.89
N SER A 151 11.12 -4.57 1.72
CA SER A 151 10.98 -5.40 0.54
C SER A 151 11.17 -6.87 0.92
N SER A 152 10.81 -7.77 0.01
CA SER A 152 11.05 -9.20 0.19
C SER A 152 12.51 -9.61 -0.05
N ASP A 153 13.40 -8.67 -0.36
CA ASP A 153 14.85 -8.90 -0.48
C ASP A 153 15.51 -8.87 0.91
N PRO A 154 16.03 -9.99 1.43
CA PRO A 154 16.67 -10.04 2.73
C PRO A 154 17.98 -9.23 2.80
N GLU A 155 18.57 -8.87 1.66
CA GLU A 155 19.78 -8.04 1.58
C GLU A 155 19.46 -6.54 1.53
N SER A 156 18.17 -6.15 1.49
CA SER A 156 17.78 -4.74 1.49
C SER A 156 18.11 -4.05 2.81
N GLN A 157 18.12 -2.71 2.81
CA GLN A 157 18.31 -1.92 4.02
C GLN A 157 17.31 -2.33 5.13
N VAL A 158 17.81 -2.37 6.37
CA VAL A 158 17.04 -2.69 7.57
C VAL A 158 16.88 -1.45 8.43
N ASP A 159 15.63 -1.13 8.76
CA ASP A 159 15.29 -0.13 9.77
C ASP A 159 15.17 -0.83 11.13
N ARG A 160 16.07 -0.50 12.08
CA ARG A 160 15.93 -0.93 13.49
C ARG A 160 15.19 0.14 14.28
N ILE A 161 14.04 -0.22 14.82
CA ILE A 161 13.08 0.72 15.42
C ILE A 161 12.85 0.34 16.89
N PHE A 162 12.94 1.32 17.79
CA PHE A 162 12.83 1.12 19.25
C PHE A 162 11.60 1.79 19.87
N ASP A 163 10.96 2.70 19.13
CA ASP A 163 9.92 3.59 19.61
C ASP A 163 8.68 3.47 18.70
N ASP A 164 7.51 3.80 19.25
CA ASP A 164 6.20 3.71 18.59
C ASP A 164 5.91 2.30 18.01
N LEU A 165 6.38 1.24 18.69
CA LEU A 165 6.37 -0.13 18.13
C LEU A 165 4.96 -0.66 17.83
N GLU A 166 3.99 -0.35 18.68
CA GLU A 166 2.57 -0.70 18.47
C GLU A 166 1.95 0.02 17.27
N SER A 167 2.47 1.20 16.93
CA SER A 167 1.97 2.06 15.86
C SER A 167 2.71 1.86 14.54
N LEU A 168 3.67 0.91 14.49
CA LEU A 168 4.40 0.58 13.27
C LEU A 168 3.45 0.05 12.20
N ARG A 169 3.40 0.77 11.08
CA ARG A 169 2.51 0.48 9.95
C ARG A 169 3.10 -0.56 9.02
N PHE A 170 2.21 -1.29 8.36
CA PHE A 170 2.55 -2.00 7.12
C PHE A 170 2.64 -0.97 5.98
N GLU A 171 3.83 -0.83 5.40
CA GLU A 171 4.11 0.12 4.33
C GLU A 171 3.97 -0.53 2.95
N ALA A 172 4.21 -1.84 2.83
CA ALA A 172 4.17 -2.57 1.56
C ALA A 172 3.80 -4.05 1.70
N ASP A 173 3.26 -4.64 0.63
CA ASP A 173 3.22 -6.09 0.48
C ASP A 173 4.65 -6.65 0.29
N GLY A 174 4.95 -7.73 1.00
CA GLY A 174 6.23 -8.43 0.96
C GLY A 174 7.28 -7.94 1.96
N GLU A 175 6.93 -7.08 2.92
CA GLU A 175 7.85 -6.65 3.99
C GLU A 175 8.33 -7.81 4.86
N LEU A 176 9.49 -7.63 5.51
CA LEU A 176 10.05 -8.57 6.47
C LEU A 176 10.16 -7.90 7.84
N TYR A 177 9.86 -8.64 8.91
CA TYR A 177 9.92 -8.15 10.28
C TYR A 177 10.61 -9.13 11.24
N GLN A 178 11.51 -8.61 12.07
CA GLN A 178 11.91 -9.28 13.29
C GLN A 178 11.35 -8.50 14.48
N ILE A 179 10.51 -9.14 15.29
CA ILE A 179 10.07 -8.62 16.59
C ILE A 179 11.01 -9.20 17.63
N ALA A 180 11.80 -8.37 18.31
CA ALA A 180 12.91 -8.86 19.13
C ALA A 180 12.92 -8.28 20.54
N PHE A 181 13.33 -9.12 21.48
CA PHE A 181 14.06 -8.69 22.68
C PHE A 181 15.49 -9.24 22.61
N ALA A 182 16.49 -8.40 22.38
CA ALA A 182 17.89 -8.82 22.22
C ALA A 182 18.87 -7.68 22.51
N PRO A 183 20.18 -7.93 22.65
CA PRO A 183 21.17 -6.85 22.70
C PRO A 183 21.08 -5.92 21.48
N VAL A 184 21.29 -4.63 21.70
CA VAL A 184 21.14 -3.58 20.67
C VAL A 184 22.04 -3.73 19.46
N ASP A 185 23.17 -4.44 19.61
CA ASP A 185 24.16 -4.68 18.55
C ASP A 185 24.02 -6.08 17.93
N SER A 186 22.96 -6.82 18.29
CA SER A 186 22.71 -8.13 17.70
C SER A 186 22.37 -8.02 16.21
N PHE A 187 22.86 -8.97 15.40
CA PHE A 187 22.52 -9.02 13.98
C PHE A 187 21.04 -9.32 13.79
N PRO A 188 20.35 -8.65 12.83
CA PRO A 188 18.98 -8.98 12.47
C PRO A 188 18.86 -10.43 11.96
N VAL A 189 17.76 -11.09 12.30
CA VAL A 189 17.38 -12.41 11.80
C VAL A 189 16.35 -12.24 10.69
N VAL A 190 16.73 -12.64 9.48
CA VAL A 190 15.80 -12.72 8.35
C VAL A 190 14.73 -13.77 8.65
N PRO A 191 13.42 -13.44 8.51
CA PRO A 191 12.35 -14.40 8.70
C PRO A 191 12.51 -15.66 7.83
N PRO A 192 12.44 -16.88 8.39
CA PRO A 192 12.55 -18.11 7.59
C PRO A 192 11.46 -18.23 6.51
N ALA A 193 10.32 -17.58 6.72
CA ALA A 193 9.19 -17.59 5.79
C ALA A 193 9.37 -16.68 4.56
N THR A 194 10.43 -15.87 4.47
CA THR A 194 10.69 -14.96 3.34
C THR A 194 10.61 -15.65 1.99
N ALA A 195 11.15 -16.88 1.87
CA ALA A 195 11.14 -17.64 0.62
C ALA A 195 9.74 -17.97 0.07
N ARG A 196 8.69 -17.89 0.90
CA ARG A 196 7.30 -18.16 0.50
C ARG A 196 6.53 -16.93 0.06
N LEU A 197 6.99 -15.72 0.38
CA LEU A 197 6.29 -14.49 0.01
C LEU A 197 5.95 -14.38 -1.49
N PRO A 198 6.84 -14.78 -2.43
CA PRO A 198 6.50 -14.73 -3.86
C PRO A 198 5.33 -15.62 -4.26
N GLU A 199 5.04 -16.69 -3.50
CA GLU A 199 3.95 -17.63 -3.77
C GLU A 199 2.60 -17.16 -3.20
N LEU A 200 2.63 -16.25 -2.22
CA LEU A 200 1.47 -15.78 -1.48
C LEU A 200 1.00 -14.40 -1.97
N SER A 201 1.94 -13.56 -2.40
CA SER A 201 1.64 -12.23 -2.91
C SER A 201 0.67 -12.32 -4.09
N ASN A 202 -0.47 -11.63 -3.96
CA ASN A 202 -1.46 -11.49 -5.02
C ASN A 202 -1.02 -10.45 -6.07
N LEU A 203 0.11 -9.79 -5.86
CA LEU A 203 0.70 -8.91 -6.83
C LEU A 203 1.20 -9.78 -7.99
N GLY A 204 0.82 -9.42 -9.22
CA GLY A 204 1.48 -9.95 -10.41
C GLY A 204 2.97 -9.59 -10.44
N PRO A 205 3.74 -10.06 -11.44
CA PRO A 205 5.09 -9.55 -11.65
C PRO A 205 5.06 -8.01 -11.66
N PRO A 206 6.08 -7.33 -11.10
CA PRO A 206 6.11 -5.88 -11.11
C PRO A 206 5.98 -5.38 -12.57
N PRO A 207 5.20 -4.31 -12.82
CA PRO A 207 5.04 -3.76 -14.15
C PRO A 207 6.40 -3.27 -14.67
N GLU A 208 6.60 -3.37 -15.98
CA GLU A 208 7.83 -2.85 -16.60
C GLU A 208 7.93 -1.33 -16.35
N PRO A 209 9.08 -0.81 -15.89
CA PRO A 209 9.28 0.62 -15.71
C PRO A 209 9.04 1.40 -17.02
N TRP A 210 8.23 2.45 -16.97
CA TRP A 210 7.88 3.27 -18.13
C TRP A 210 8.30 4.73 -18.00
N VAL A 211 8.78 5.19 -16.85
CA VAL A 211 9.23 6.57 -16.65
C VAL A 211 10.63 6.73 -17.25
N ASP A 212 10.80 7.70 -18.15
CA ASP A 212 12.12 8.05 -18.66
C ASP A 212 12.71 9.20 -17.83
N MET A 213 13.56 8.83 -16.87
CA MET A 213 14.32 9.77 -16.06
C MET A 213 15.79 9.76 -16.51
N PRO A 214 16.22 10.73 -17.35
CA PRO A 214 17.57 10.72 -17.89
C PRO A 214 18.61 10.97 -16.79
N LEU A 215 19.73 10.24 -16.87
CA LEU A 215 20.90 10.46 -16.03
C LEU A 215 21.70 11.67 -16.55
N ILE A 216 21.17 12.88 -16.31
CA ILE A 216 21.83 14.13 -16.70
C ILE A 216 22.70 14.62 -15.54
N THR A 217 23.91 15.06 -15.86
CA THR A 217 24.80 15.76 -14.92
C THR A 217 24.58 17.27 -15.04
N GLY A 218 24.23 17.95 -13.94
CA GLY A 218 24.01 19.40 -13.91
C GLY A 218 22.99 19.81 -12.87
N GLU A 219 22.78 21.13 -12.73
CA GLU A 219 21.69 21.69 -11.94
C GLU A 219 20.37 21.40 -12.67
N GLN A 220 19.43 20.80 -11.95
CA GLN A 220 18.12 20.44 -12.47
C GLN A 220 17.07 21.15 -11.62
N SER A 221 16.03 21.65 -12.28
CA SER A 221 14.89 22.25 -11.60
C SER A 221 13.91 21.16 -11.20
N VAL A 222 13.52 21.14 -9.93
CA VAL A 222 12.44 20.27 -9.44
C VAL A 222 11.35 21.12 -8.81
N SER A 223 10.12 20.94 -9.28
CA SER A 223 8.94 21.59 -8.74
C SER A 223 7.82 20.62 -8.46
N ILE A 224 6.99 20.96 -7.47
CA ILE A 224 5.85 20.18 -7.03
C ILE A 224 4.61 21.06 -7.11
N TRP A 225 3.54 20.54 -7.70
CA TRP A 225 2.32 21.33 -7.93
C TRP A 225 1.06 20.48 -8.09
N GLN A 226 -0.10 21.09 -7.84
CA GLN A 226 -1.39 20.41 -7.97
C GLN A 226 -1.81 20.33 -9.45
N VAL A 227 -2.29 19.15 -9.87
CA VAL A 227 -2.82 18.93 -11.22
C VAL A 227 -4.32 19.24 -11.23
N GLY A 228 -4.74 20.08 -12.17
CA GLY A 228 -6.14 20.42 -12.42
C GLY A 228 -6.80 19.55 -13.50
N GLY A 229 -6.01 19.00 -14.43
CA GLY A 229 -6.47 18.19 -15.56
C GLY A 229 -5.33 17.40 -16.19
N VAL A 230 -5.69 16.32 -16.88
CA VAL A 230 -4.75 15.48 -17.64
C VAL A 230 -5.32 15.25 -19.03
N ASP A 231 -4.58 15.64 -20.05
CA ASP A 231 -4.95 15.49 -21.45
C ASP A 231 -3.93 14.62 -22.20
N ALA A 232 -4.31 14.13 -23.38
CA ALA A 232 -3.37 13.51 -24.30
C ALA A 232 -2.58 14.58 -25.07
N GLU A 233 -1.41 14.21 -25.58
CA GLU A 233 -0.71 15.06 -26.54
C GLU A 233 -1.56 15.41 -27.78
N PRO A 234 -1.34 16.59 -28.40
CA PRO A 234 -0.31 17.58 -28.08
C PRO A 234 -0.66 18.47 -26.88
N CYS A 235 0.32 18.73 -26.01
CA CYS A 235 0.11 19.63 -24.86
C CYS A 235 -0.24 21.05 -25.32
N SER A 236 -1.19 21.67 -24.61
CA SER A 236 -1.66 23.02 -24.93
C SER A 236 -1.53 23.95 -23.72
N GLY A 237 -1.45 25.26 -23.97
CA GLY A 237 -1.39 26.27 -22.91
C GLY A 237 -0.18 26.09 -21.99
N SER A 238 -0.44 25.93 -20.70
CA SER A 238 0.55 25.74 -19.65
C SER A 238 0.74 24.26 -19.23
N ALA A 239 0.14 23.32 -19.97
CA ALA A 239 0.24 21.91 -19.67
C ALA A 239 1.67 21.40 -19.85
N VAL A 240 2.12 20.56 -18.93
CA VAL A 240 3.47 19.99 -18.87
C VAL A 240 3.42 18.53 -19.34
N PRO A 241 4.19 18.12 -20.35
CA PRO A 241 4.23 16.73 -20.78
C PRO A 241 4.87 15.84 -19.71
N GLU A 242 4.43 14.59 -19.60
CA GLU A 242 5.24 13.57 -18.94
C GLU A 242 6.39 13.10 -19.83
N ARG A 243 7.32 12.38 -19.20
CA ARG A 243 8.43 11.75 -19.90
C ARG A 243 8.41 10.24 -19.69
N VAL A 244 8.14 9.51 -20.75
CA VAL A 244 7.96 8.04 -20.72
C VAL A 244 8.84 7.33 -21.74
N LEU A 245 9.32 6.13 -21.38
CA LEU A 245 10.10 5.23 -22.22
C LEU A 245 9.24 4.61 -23.34
N PHE A 246 7.96 4.38 -23.05
CA PHE A 246 6.97 3.83 -23.98
C PHE A 246 5.55 4.25 -23.57
N GLY A 247 4.61 4.15 -24.51
CA GLY A 247 3.21 4.52 -24.29
C GLY A 247 2.87 5.91 -24.83
N ALA A 248 1.61 6.32 -24.63
CA ALA A 248 1.14 7.65 -24.99
C ALA A 248 1.59 8.67 -23.95
N VAL A 249 2.05 9.83 -24.40
CA VAL A 249 2.41 10.95 -23.52
C VAL A 249 1.15 11.69 -23.08
N ARG A 250 1.05 11.90 -21.77
CA ARG A 250 0.04 12.75 -21.14
C ARG A 250 0.58 14.14 -20.84
N CYS A 251 -0.32 15.11 -20.81
CA CYS A 251 -0.08 16.51 -20.54
C CYS A 251 -0.85 16.90 -19.28
N PHE A 252 -0.13 17.43 -18.29
CA PHE A 252 -0.68 17.73 -16.97
C PHE A 252 -0.89 19.24 -16.83
N GLU A 253 -2.13 19.65 -16.55
CA GLU A 253 -2.47 21.05 -16.37
C GLU A 253 -2.20 21.50 -14.93
N PRO A 254 -1.32 22.49 -14.71
CA PRO A 254 -1.07 23.01 -13.38
C PRO A 254 -2.26 23.84 -12.87
N ILE A 255 -2.62 23.66 -11.59
CA ILE A 255 -3.53 24.56 -10.88
C ILE A 255 -2.87 25.08 -9.60
N GLY A 256 -3.02 26.37 -9.35
CA GLY A 256 -2.45 27.02 -8.17
C GLY A 256 -0.95 27.31 -8.30
N GLU A 257 -0.28 27.32 -7.15
CA GLU A 257 1.14 27.65 -7.04
C GLU A 257 2.03 26.44 -7.39
N ARG A 258 3.19 26.73 -7.98
CA ARG A 258 4.28 25.76 -8.14
C ARG A 258 5.30 25.99 -7.05
N PHE A 259 5.59 24.95 -6.28
CA PHE A 259 6.56 24.99 -5.20
C PHE A 259 7.91 24.46 -5.68
N ALA A 260 9.00 25.14 -5.32
CA ALA A 260 10.33 24.54 -5.47
C ALA A 260 10.47 23.41 -4.44
N HIS A 261 11.01 22.26 -4.84
CA HIS A 261 11.12 21.09 -3.97
C HIS A 261 11.72 21.38 -2.59
N ILE A 262 12.74 22.24 -2.50
CA ILE A 262 13.42 22.60 -1.25
C ILE A 262 12.50 23.29 -0.22
N ASP A 263 11.40 23.90 -0.69
CA ASP A 263 10.42 24.55 0.19
C ASP A 263 9.35 23.56 0.71
N VAL A 264 9.22 22.39 0.09
CA VAL A 264 8.09 21.47 0.31
C VAL A 264 8.50 20.04 0.68
N VAL A 265 9.76 19.67 0.52
CA VAL A 265 10.32 18.35 0.87
C VAL A 265 11.45 18.53 1.89
N GLN A 266 11.33 17.88 3.04
CA GLN A 266 12.36 17.89 4.09
C GLN A 266 13.47 16.87 3.83
N SER A 267 13.09 15.69 3.33
CA SER A 267 14.02 14.65 2.90
C SER A 267 13.31 13.67 1.97
N ALA A 268 14.10 12.96 1.17
CA ALA A 268 13.61 11.92 0.27
C ALA A 268 14.53 10.69 0.30
N ARG A 269 13.98 9.50 0.10
CA ARG A 269 14.78 8.27 -0.06
C ARG A 269 14.12 7.33 -1.06
N ALA A 270 14.95 6.61 -1.82
CA ALA A 270 14.47 5.51 -2.64
C ALA A 270 14.04 4.36 -1.74
N VAL A 271 12.89 3.78 -2.04
CA VAL A 271 12.29 2.67 -1.31
C VAL A 271 11.71 1.65 -2.29
N SER A 272 11.33 0.50 -1.77
CA SER A 272 10.50 -0.46 -2.50
C SER A 272 9.08 -0.39 -1.95
N LEU A 273 8.09 -0.21 -2.81
CA LEU A 273 6.67 -0.27 -2.47
C LEU A 273 6.01 -1.34 -3.33
N ASN A 274 5.40 -2.36 -2.71
CA ASN A 274 4.71 -3.44 -3.43
C ASN A 274 5.59 -4.06 -4.54
N ARG A 275 6.88 -4.28 -4.23
CA ARG A 275 7.92 -4.81 -5.14
C ARG A 275 8.23 -3.91 -6.34
N GLN A 276 7.92 -2.61 -6.26
CA GLN A 276 8.24 -1.62 -7.28
C GLN A 276 9.16 -0.53 -6.70
N PRO A 277 10.13 -0.03 -7.47
CA PRO A 277 10.89 1.16 -7.08
C PRO A 277 9.96 2.35 -6.85
N ALA A 278 10.18 3.06 -5.75
CA ALA A 278 9.40 4.20 -5.33
C ALA A 278 10.30 5.20 -4.58
N VAL A 279 9.76 6.39 -4.29
CA VAL A 279 10.43 7.42 -3.50
C VAL A 279 9.55 7.80 -2.33
N GLU A 280 10.04 7.61 -1.11
CA GLU A 280 9.43 8.17 0.10
C GLU A 280 9.91 9.61 0.30
N LEU A 281 8.98 10.51 0.57
CA LEU A 281 9.21 11.91 0.87
C LEU A 281 8.74 12.20 2.30
N GLN A 282 9.58 12.88 3.08
CA GLN A 282 9.15 13.59 4.28
C GLN A 282 8.66 14.98 3.87
N MET A 283 7.37 15.23 4.02
CA MET A 283 6.72 16.47 3.61
C MET A 283 7.05 17.63 4.56
N ALA A 284 7.39 18.79 4.01
CA ALA A 284 7.49 20.02 4.78
C ALA A 284 6.09 20.55 5.17
N PRO A 285 5.98 21.45 6.18
CA PRO A 285 4.71 22.05 6.58
C PRO A 285 3.90 22.65 5.43
N GLU A 286 4.57 23.23 4.44
CA GLU A 286 3.99 23.89 3.27
C GLU A 286 3.21 22.90 2.41
N LEU A 287 3.82 21.74 2.09
CA LEU A 287 3.16 20.68 1.32
C LEU A 287 1.98 20.10 2.08
N ARG A 288 2.13 19.90 3.39
CA ARG A 288 1.04 19.41 4.24
C ARG A 288 -0.11 20.40 4.29
N SER A 289 0.18 21.70 4.35
CA SER A 289 -0.85 22.75 4.32
C SER A 289 -1.59 22.76 2.98
N LEU A 290 -0.90 22.55 1.87
CA LEU A 290 -1.53 22.42 0.55
C LEU A 290 -2.49 21.22 0.51
N ILE A 291 -2.03 20.05 0.93
CA ILE A 291 -2.83 18.82 0.94
C ILE A 291 -4.01 18.95 1.91
N GLY A 292 -3.77 19.45 3.11
CA GLY A 292 -4.79 19.70 4.12
C GLY A 292 -5.84 20.71 3.65
N GLY A 293 -5.41 21.77 2.98
CA GLY A 293 -6.30 22.77 2.39
C GLY A 293 -7.23 22.18 1.32
N HIS A 294 -6.72 21.27 0.49
CA HIS A 294 -7.54 20.55 -0.50
C HIS A 294 -8.63 19.72 0.20
N PHE A 295 -8.25 18.84 1.12
CA PHE A 295 -9.20 17.93 1.77
C PHE A 295 -10.12 18.62 2.79
N ALA A 296 -9.79 19.83 3.24
CA ALA A 296 -10.72 20.68 3.99
C ALA A 296 -11.82 21.28 3.10
N ALA A 297 -11.57 21.40 1.79
CA ALA A 297 -12.50 21.99 0.83
C ALA A 297 -13.33 20.96 0.05
N THR A 298 -12.81 19.74 -0.14
CA THR A 298 -13.45 18.69 -0.94
C THR A 298 -12.99 17.28 -0.52
N GLU A 299 -13.82 16.27 -0.79
CA GLU A 299 -13.48 14.85 -0.64
C GLU A 299 -12.90 14.26 -1.94
N ASN A 300 -12.79 15.06 -3.00
CA ASN A 300 -12.24 14.60 -4.26
C ASN A 300 -10.76 14.22 -4.11
N PRO A 301 -10.26 13.25 -4.90
CA PRO A 301 -8.83 12.94 -4.90
C PRO A 301 -7.98 14.13 -5.36
N LEU A 302 -6.84 14.32 -4.70
CA LEU A 302 -5.83 15.32 -5.03
C LEU A 302 -4.73 14.69 -5.87
N VAL A 303 -4.40 15.27 -7.02
CA VAL A 303 -3.24 14.84 -7.82
C VAL A 303 -2.12 15.86 -7.68
N ILE A 304 -0.92 15.40 -7.35
CA ILE A 304 0.28 16.23 -7.21
C ILE A 304 1.30 15.77 -8.24
N ALA A 305 1.77 16.66 -9.11
CA ALA A 305 2.84 16.39 -10.04
C ALA A 305 4.21 16.71 -9.41
N ILE A 306 5.18 15.84 -9.65
CA ILE A 306 6.61 16.12 -9.48
C ILE A 306 7.19 16.33 -10.88
N GLU A 307 7.59 17.57 -11.14
CA GLU A 307 8.17 18.01 -12.41
C GLU A 307 9.68 18.14 -12.27
N VAL A 308 10.42 17.54 -13.20
CA VAL A 308 11.88 17.69 -13.33
C VAL A 308 12.19 18.23 -14.73
N ASP A 309 12.84 19.40 -14.79
CA ASP A 309 13.26 20.07 -16.03
C ASP A 309 12.16 20.18 -17.11
N GLY A 310 10.96 20.57 -16.71
CA GLY A 310 9.84 20.79 -17.64
C GLY A 310 9.09 19.52 -18.04
N PHE A 311 9.34 18.39 -17.37
CA PHE A 311 8.60 17.15 -17.58
C PHE A 311 8.04 16.61 -16.28
N VAL A 312 6.79 16.14 -16.30
CA VAL A 312 6.20 15.39 -15.19
C VAL A 312 6.83 14.01 -15.15
N VAL A 313 7.54 13.71 -14.05
CA VAL A 313 8.16 12.39 -13.82
C VAL A 313 7.14 11.45 -13.19
N THR A 314 6.32 11.98 -12.29
CA THR A 314 5.26 11.24 -11.61
C THR A 314 4.17 12.21 -11.14
N ALA A 315 2.92 11.73 -11.14
CA ALA A 315 1.76 12.51 -10.73
C ALA A 315 0.87 11.68 -9.79
N PRO A 316 1.33 11.40 -8.56
CA PRO A 316 0.55 10.67 -7.57
C PRO A 316 -0.83 11.26 -7.31
N GLN A 317 -1.85 10.38 -7.27
CA GLN A 317 -3.19 10.71 -6.80
C GLN A 317 -3.38 10.27 -5.35
N LEU A 318 -3.65 11.23 -4.46
CA LEU A 318 -4.07 11.05 -3.08
C LEU A 318 -5.59 10.93 -3.02
N ALA A 319 -6.11 9.78 -2.61
CA ALA A 319 -7.55 9.60 -2.43
C ALA A 319 -8.11 10.26 -1.16
N ARG A 320 -7.24 10.62 -0.19
CA ARG A 320 -7.60 11.18 1.10
C ARG A 320 -6.41 11.91 1.75
N LEU A 321 -6.69 12.65 2.82
CA LEU A 321 -5.68 13.33 3.63
C LEU A 321 -4.73 12.31 4.29
N PRO A 322 -3.41 12.37 4.05
CA PRO A 322 -2.45 11.52 4.74
C PRO A 322 -2.43 11.82 6.24
N ILE A 323 -2.38 10.77 7.06
CA ILE A 323 -2.27 10.91 8.52
C ILE A 323 -0.81 10.93 9.02
N SER A 324 0.16 10.86 8.11
CA SER A 324 1.59 11.02 8.43
C SER A 324 2.20 12.17 7.65
N GLU A 325 3.39 12.57 8.06
CA GLU A 325 4.21 13.53 7.32
C GLU A 325 4.96 12.86 6.15
N ARG A 326 4.77 11.57 5.92
CA ARG A 326 5.40 10.82 4.82
C ARG A 326 4.45 10.63 3.65
N LEU A 327 5.01 10.69 2.45
CA LEU A 327 4.32 10.40 1.20
C LEU A 327 5.22 9.49 0.35
N VAL A 328 4.72 8.32 -0.04
CA VAL A 328 5.44 7.44 -0.96
C VAL A 328 4.89 7.63 -2.37
N VAL A 329 5.77 7.98 -3.28
CA VAL A 329 5.47 8.17 -4.70
C VAL A 329 6.04 6.99 -5.47
N SER A 330 5.15 6.21 -6.08
CA SER A 330 5.49 5.00 -6.82
C SER A 330 4.99 5.09 -8.26
N GLY A 331 5.38 4.11 -9.08
CA GLY A 331 4.89 3.94 -10.45
C GLY A 331 5.96 4.16 -11.51
N GLY A 332 6.26 3.10 -12.26
CA GLY A 332 7.02 3.17 -13.50
C GLY A 332 8.49 3.55 -13.40
N LEU A 333 9.02 3.73 -12.19
CA LEU A 333 10.42 4.03 -11.93
C LEU A 333 11.27 2.76 -11.99
N THR A 334 12.51 2.89 -12.48
CA THR A 334 13.58 1.91 -12.19
C THR A 334 14.18 2.21 -10.81
N VAL A 335 15.01 1.31 -10.29
CA VAL A 335 15.77 1.55 -9.04
C VAL A 335 16.64 2.80 -9.19
N GLU A 336 17.36 2.93 -10.30
CA GLU A 336 18.22 4.08 -10.58
C GLU A 336 17.42 5.38 -10.73
N ALA A 337 16.22 5.32 -11.32
CA ALA A 337 15.33 6.48 -11.42
C ALA A 337 14.82 6.91 -10.03
N ALA A 338 14.44 5.96 -9.18
CA ALA A 338 14.01 6.25 -7.81
C ALA A 338 15.16 6.86 -6.97
N GLU A 339 16.36 6.29 -7.06
CA GLU A 339 17.57 6.82 -6.40
C GLU A 339 17.90 8.24 -6.90
N ARG A 340 17.81 8.47 -8.21
CA ARG A 340 18.08 9.78 -8.80
C ARG A 340 17.04 10.82 -8.36
N LEU A 341 15.75 10.45 -8.37
CA LEU A 341 14.67 11.34 -7.95
C LEU A 341 14.81 11.70 -6.47
N ALA A 342 15.10 10.71 -5.60
CA ALA A 342 15.40 10.97 -4.20
C ALA A 342 16.61 11.90 -4.04
N ALA A 343 17.68 11.70 -4.80
CA ALA A 343 18.85 12.57 -4.75
C ALA A 343 18.58 14.01 -5.22
N LEU A 344 17.68 14.21 -6.19
CA LEU A 344 17.27 15.55 -6.62
C LEU A 344 16.39 16.24 -5.57
N LEU A 345 15.49 15.51 -4.92
CA LEU A 345 14.59 16.06 -3.91
C LEU A 345 15.29 16.41 -2.58
N ASN A 346 16.54 15.97 -2.39
CA ASN A 346 17.37 16.30 -1.23
C ASN A 346 18.38 17.44 -1.49
N GLN A 347 18.45 17.98 -2.71
CA GLN A 347 19.36 19.09 -3.06
C GLN A 347 18.80 20.45 -2.62
#